data_AF-A0A7Y4ZHR7-F1
#
_entry.id   AF-A0A7Y4ZHR7-F1
#
_cell.length_a   1.000
_cell.length_b   1.000
_cell.length_c   1.000
_cell.angle_alpha   90.00
_cell.angle_beta   90.00
_cell.angle_gamma   90.00
#
_symmetry.space_group_name_H-M   'P 1'
#
loop_
_entity.id
_entity.type
_entity.pdbx_description
1 polymer ?
#
loop_
_entity_poly.entity_id
_entity_poly.type
_entity_poly.pdbx_seq_one_letter_code
_entity_poly.pdbx_strand_id
1 'polypeptide(L)'
;MDDNAVTVNGTRIAFDGPNPRSRIATELSGKPKIAGENVPLVAQRNAKAARVAIAVAALKDAKASGVVVRTQKRDNATGELPVGWVDAPVACSAVAMIAKDVSISVWTVGGVVARRFAKGMAGPDLTLGSDAFRKGASTCDSPMAYVAGDEGIQWGLVFDLALAAKEGGEGGAFRAQKFGLVLDPPVPGRKVTPL
;
A
#
# COMPACT_ATOMS: atom_id res chain seq x y z
N MET A 1 -12.10 6.28 -5.53
CA MET A 1 -12.41 6.28 -4.09
C MET A 1 -11.78 7.48 -3.43
N ASP A 2 -12.44 8.02 -2.42
CA ASP A 2 -11.97 9.10 -1.53
C ASP A 2 -11.88 8.57 -0.09
N ASP A 3 -11.74 9.46 0.91
CA ASP A 3 -11.67 9.03 2.33
C ASP A 3 -13.01 8.49 2.86
N ASN A 4 -14.11 8.89 2.26
CA ASN A 4 -15.46 8.64 2.75
C ASN A 4 -16.08 7.40 2.10
N ALA A 5 -15.80 7.14 0.82
CA ALA A 5 -16.42 6.06 0.07
C ALA A 5 -15.60 5.53 -1.11
N VAL A 6 -15.96 4.32 -1.52
CA VAL A 6 -15.64 3.76 -2.83
C VAL A 6 -16.92 3.68 -3.66
N THR A 7 -16.80 3.96 -4.95
CA THR A 7 -17.90 3.78 -5.91
C THR A 7 -17.58 2.58 -6.79
N VAL A 8 -18.51 1.64 -6.87
CA VAL A 8 -18.43 0.44 -7.71
C VAL A 8 -19.65 0.43 -8.61
N ASN A 9 -19.48 0.55 -9.94
CA ASN A 9 -20.57 0.55 -10.92
C ASN A 9 -21.72 1.53 -10.58
N GLY A 10 -21.39 2.72 -10.09
CA GLY A 10 -22.38 3.73 -9.67
C GLY A 10 -22.90 3.57 -8.24
N THR A 11 -22.71 2.40 -7.62
CA THR A 11 -23.05 2.17 -6.22
C THR A 11 -21.97 2.76 -5.31
N ARG A 12 -22.34 3.75 -4.50
CA ARG A 12 -21.45 4.35 -3.49
C ARG A 12 -21.52 3.56 -2.18
N ILE A 13 -20.38 3.04 -1.73
CA ILE A 13 -20.24 2.30 -0.48
C ILE A 13 -19.38 3.13 0.48
N ALA A 14 -19.99 3.58 1.57
CA ALA A 14 -19.32 4.39 2.58
C ALA A 14 -18.44 3.53 3.50
N PHE A 15 -17.28 4.08 3.90
CA PHE A 15 -16.31 3.37 4.74
C PHE A 15 -16.57 3.48 6.25
N ASP A 16 -17.42 4.41 6.66
CA ASP A 16 -17.87 4.62 8.05
C ASP A 16 -19.01 3.65 8.46
N GLY A 17 -19.68 3.04 7.49
CA GLY A 17 -20.67 2.00 7.73
C GLY A 17 -20.06 0.68 8.22
N PRO A 18 -20.88 -0.21 8.78
CA PRO A 18 -20.40 -1.51 9.24
C PRO A 18 -19.86 -2.36 8.09
N ASN A 19 -18.79 -3.10 8.37
CA ASN A 19 -18.17 -4.09 7.49
C ASN A 19 -17.97 -3.62 6.03
N PRO A 20 -17.29 -2.48 5.80
CA PRO A 20 -17.17 -1.90 4.46
C PRO A 20 -16.46 -2.86 3.49
N ARG A 21 -15.43 -3.59 3.95
CA ARG A 21 -14.73 -4.62 3.17
C ARG A 21 -15.70 -5.65 2.57
N SER A 22 -16.52 -6.29 3.41
CA SER A 22 -17.46 -7.33 2.97
C SER A 22 -18.51 -6.76 2.03
N ARG A 23 -19.01 -5.55 2.28
CA ARG A 23 -19.98 -4.89 1.39
C ARG A 23 -19.41 -4.62 0.00
N ILE A 24 -18.17 -4.14 -0.06
CA ILE A 24 -17.46 -3.92 -1.33
C ILE A 24 -17.25 -5.25 -2.04
N ALA A 25 -16.80 -6.29 -1.34
CA ALA A 25 -16.59 -7.61 -1.92
C ALA A 25 -17.89 -8.22 -2.47
N THR A 26 -19.00 -8.08 -1.76
CA THR A 26 -20.32 -8.51 -2.23
C THR A 26 -20.76 -7.78 -3.50
N GLU A 27 -20.59 -6.45 -3.56
CA GLU A 27 -20.94 -5.69 -4.76
C GLU A 27 -20.06 -6.06 -5.97
N LEU A 28 -18.80 -6.43 -5.73
CA LEU A 28 -17.88 -6.86 -6.78
C LEU A 28 -18.09 -8.32 -7.22
N SER A 29 -18.66 -9.15 -6.35
CA SER A 29 -18.82 -10.59 -6.60
C SER A 29 -19.75 -10.86 -7.78
N GLY A 30 -19.32 -11.74 -8.69
CA GLY A 30 -20.08 -12.09 -9.90
C GLY A 30 -20.10 -11.01 -10.98
N LYS A 31 -19.45 -9.84 -10.77
CA LYS A 31 -19.31 -8.84 -11.82
C LYS A 31 -18.26 -9.29 -12.85
N PRO A 32 -18.48 -9.01 -14.15
CA PRO A 32 -17.48 -9.30 -15.17
C PRO A 32 -16.21 -8.49 -14.90
N LYS A 33 -15.06 -9.04 -15.31
CA LYS A 33 -13.73 -8.41 -15.21
C LYS A 33 -13.20 -8.15 -13.79
N ILE A 34 -13.69 -8.90 -12.81
CA ILE A 34 -13.15 -8.89 -11.43
C ILE A 34 -12.38 -10.16 -11.13
N ALA A 35 -13.06 -11.31 -11.08
CA ALA A 35 -12.43 -12.58 -10.73
C ALA A 35 -11.35 -12.98 -11.75
N GLY A 36 -10.15 -13.30 -11.29
CA GLY A 36 -8.99 -13.64 -12.11
C GLY A 36 -8.27 -12.45 -12.75
N GLU A 37 -8.82 -11.24 -12.65
CA GLU A 37 -8.32 -10.07 -13.37
C GLU A 37 -7.45 -9.15 -12.50
N ASN A 38 -6.58 -8.40 -13.16
CA ASN A 38 -5.86 -7.31 -12.52
C ASN A 38 -6.71 -6.03 -12.59
N VAL A 39 -7.31 -5.65 -11.46
CA VAL A 39 -8.38 -4.63 -11.43
C VAL A 39 -7.81 -3.23 -11.19
N PRO A 40 -8.14 -2.21 -11.99
CA PRO A 40 -7.75 -0.83 -11.71
C PRO A 40 -8.55 -0.27 -10.53
N LEU A 41 -7.86 0.31 -9.54
CA LEU A 41 -8.46 1.04 -8.42
C LEU A 41 -7.97 2.49 -8.45
N VAL A 42 -8.86 3.44 -8.67
CA VAL A 42 -8.52 4.87 -8.58
C VAL A 42 -8.68 5.35 -7.14
N ALA A 43 -7.58 5.74 -6.50
CA ALA A 43 -7.56 6.26 -5.13
C ALA A 43 -7.09 7.71 -5.12
N GLN A 44 -7.89 8.60 -4.52
CA GLN A 44 -7.51 9.99 -4.31
C GLN A 44 -6.37 10.10 -3.28
N ARG A 45 -5.52 11.11 -3.44
CA ARG A 45 -4.35 11.34 -2.56
C ARG A 45 -4.75 11.54 -1.09
N ASN A 46 -5.87 12.20 -0.84
CA ASN A 46 -6.37 12.53 0.49
C ASN A 46 -7.14 11.39 1.18
N ALA A 47 -7.43 10.27 0.50
CA ALA A 47 -8.00 9.10 1.15
C ALA A 47 -7.04 8.55 2.20
N LYS A 48 -7.52 8.02 3.33
CA LYS A 48 -6.63 7.33 4.29
C LYS A 48 -6.09 6.03 3.72
N ALA A 49 -4.83 5.73 4.04
CA ALA A 49 -4.16 4.49 3.60
C ALA A 49 -4.94 3.23 4.01
N ALA A 50 -5.50 3.21 5.22
CA ALA A 50 -6.33 2.11 5.70
C ALA A 50 -7.59 1.88 4.83
N ARG A 51 -8.20 2.94 4.28
CA ARG A 51 -9.36 2.80 3.38
C ARG A 51 -8.97 2.18 2.04
N VAL A 52 -7.81 2.54 1.51
CA VAL A 52 -7.26 1.92 0.31
C VAL A 52 -6.96 0.44 0.55
N ALA A 53 -6.34 0.10 1.69
CA ALA A 53 -6.11 -1.30 2.08
C ALA A 53 -7.43 -2.09 2.19
N ILE A 54 -8.49 -1.51 2.77
CA ILE A 54 -9.84 -2.12 2.82
C ILE A 54 -10.38 -2.41 1.41
N ALA A 55 -10.28 -1.47 0.48
CA ALA A 55 -10.77 -1.65 -0.89
C ALA A 55 -9.97 -2.73 -1.65
N VAL A 56 -8.64 -2.74 -1.48
CA VAL A 56 -7.77 -3.79 -2.05
C VAL A 56 -8.10 -5.17 -1.46
N ALA A 57 -8.33 -5.24 -0.15
CA ALA A 57 -8.71 -6.48 0.52
C ALA A 57 -10.05 -7.02 -0.01
N ALA A 58 -11.02 -6.14 -0.25
CA ALA A 58 -12.30 -6.51 -0.82
C ALA A 58 -12.17 -7.03 -2.26
N LEU A 59 -11.25 -6.47 -3.06
CA LEU A 59 -10.92 -6.99 -4.39
C LEU A 59 -10.28 -8.38 -4.33
N LYS A 60 -9.40 -8.63 -3.35
CA LYS A 60 -8.86 -9.96 -3.07
C LYS A 60 -9.97 -10.95 -2.70
N ASP A 61 -10.91 -10.56 -1.84
CA ASP A 61 -12.06 -11.40 -1.45
C ASP A 61 -12.97 -11.72 -2.65
N ALA A 62 -13.14 -10.74 -3.55
CA ALA A 62 -13.84 -10.89 -4.82
C ALA A 62 -13.05 -11.66 -5.90
N LYS A 63 -11.93 -12.30 -5.52
CA LYS A 63 -11.10 -13.17 -6.36
C LYS A 63 -10.36 -12.48 -7.51
N ALA A 64 -10.06 -11.18 -7.40
CA ALA A 64 -9.11 -10.54 -8.32
C ALA A 64 -7.75 -11.28 -8.31
N SER A 65 -6.93 -11.11 -9.35
CA SER A 65 -5.55 -11.63 -9.39
C SER A 65 -4.50 -10.56 -9.02
N GLY A 66 -4.91 -9.30 -8.98
CA GLY A 66 -4.11 -8.17 -8.57
C GLY A 66 -4.89 -6.86 -8.65
N VAL A 67 -4.28 -5.78 -8.21
CA VAL A 67 -4.84 -4.44 -8.31
C VAL A 67 -3.80 -3.49 -8.89
N VAL A 68 -4.19 -2.60 -9.80
CA VAL A 68 -3.37 -1.45 -10.18
C VAL A 68 -3.96 -0.22 -9.51
N VAL A 69 -3.31 0.25 -8.44
CA VAL A 69 -3.76 1.46 -7.75
C VAL A 69 -3.27 2.69 -8.51
N ARG A 70 -4.23 3.46 -9.03
CA ARG A 70 -4.00 4.70 -9.77
C ARG A 70 -4.24 5.89 -8.85
N THR A 71 -3.25 6.75 -8.74
CA THR A 71 -3.32 7.95 -7.90
C THR A 71 -2.66 9.11 -8.62
N GLN A 72 -3.29 10.28 -8.52
CA GLN A 72 -2.71 11.51 -9.05
C GLN A 72 -1.41 11.83 -8.31
N LYS A 73 -0.34 12.13 -9.04
CA LYS A 73 0.95 12.62 -8.54
C LYS A 73 0.85 14.12 -8.20
N ARG A 74 1.90 14.68 -7.60
CA ARG A 74 1.93 16.11 -7.22
C ARG A 74 1.97 17.06 -8.42
N ASP A 75 2.46 16.58 -9.55
CA ASP A 75 2.50 17.28 -10.85
C ASP A 75 1.19 17.13 -11.66
N ASN A 76 0.14 16.55 -11.05
CA ASN A 76 -1.14 16.20 -11.66
C ASN A 76 -1.12 15.03 -12.65
N ALA A 77 0.03 14.41 -12.93
CA ALA A 77 0.08 13.19 -13.73
C ALA A 77 -0.54 12.00 -12.97
N THR A 78 -0.93 10.93 -13.65
CA THR A 78 -1.37 9.70 -12.98
C THR A 78 -0.19 8.77 -12.76
N GLY A 79 0.03 8.35 -11.52
CA GLY A 79 0.96 7.28 -11.18
C GLY A 79 0.23 5.95 -10.98
N GLU A 80 0.94 4.84 -11.18
CA GLU A 80 0.41 3.50 -11.00
C GLU A 80 1.27 2.70 -10.02
N LEU A 81 0.61 2.06 -9.06
CA LEU A 81 1.22 1.14 -8.12
C LEU A 81 0.64 -0.26 -8.33
N PRO A 82 1.39 -1.22 -8.87
CA PRO A 82 0.93 -2.60 -8.96
C PRO A 82 0.90 -3.20 -7.56
N VAL A 83 -0.28 -3.63 -7.13
CA VAL A 83 -0.55 -4.22 -5.82
C VAL A 83 -0.93 -5.69 -5.99
N GLY A 84 -0.43 -6.52 -5.10
CA GLY A 84 -0.72 -7.95 -5.10
C GLY A 84 -0.66 -8.54 -3.71
N TRP A 85 -0.77 -9.86 -3.66
CA TRP A 85 -0.72 -10.67 -2.45
C TRP A 85 -0.11 -12.01 -2.77
N VAL A 86 0.41 -12.67 -1.74
CA VAL A 86 0.98 -14.02 -1.78
C VAL A 86 0.50 -14.77 -0.55
N ASP A 87 0.30 -16.08 -0.66
CA ASP A 87 -0.19 -16.89 0.47
C ASP A 87 0.85 -16.98 1.60
N ALA A 88 2.14 -16.99 1.22
CA ALA A 88 3.26 -17.05 2.16
C ALA A 88 4.26 -15.91 1.86
N PRO A 89 4.16 -14.78 2.58
CA PRO A 89 5.12 -13.67 2.47
C PRO A 89 6.55 -14.11 2.79
N VAL A 90 7.52 -13.73 1.96
CA VAL A 90 8.94 -14.02 2.21
C VAL A 90 9.43 -13.16 3.38
N ALA A 91 10.02 -13.77 4.40
CA ALA A 91 10.37 -13.10 5.65
C ALA A 91 11.35 -11.93 5.48
N CYS A 92 12.26 -11.96 4.48
CA CYS A 92 13.17 -10.84 4.21
C CYS A 92 12.51 -9.67 3.48
N SER A 93 11.27 -9.80 3.00
CA SER A 93 10.61 -8.76 2.20
C SER A 93 10.56 -7.46 2.97
N ALA A 94 10.94 -6.37 2.32
CA ALA A 94 10.95 -5.07 2.96
C ALA A 94 9.53 -4.59 3.27
N VAL A 95 9.38 -3.94 4.41
CA VAL A 95 8.17 -3.25 4.85
C VAL A 95 8.55 -1.80 5.12
N ALA A 96 7.80 -0.85 4.59
CA ALA A 96 7.89 0.55 4.94
C ALA A 96 6.55 1.06 5.48
N MET A 97 6.59 1.79 6.58
CA MET A 97 5.41 2.38 7.18
C MET A 97 5.63 3.84 7.52
N ILE A 98 4.61 4.66 7.26
CA ILE A 98 4.54 6.03 7.77
C ILE A 98 3.73 6.02 9.06
N ALA A 99 4.32 6.44 10.18
CA ALA A 99 3.68 6.50 11.49
C ALA A 99 2.86 7.79 11.67
N LYS A 100 2.04 7.88 12.73
CA LYS A 100 1.22 9.08 13.07
C LYS A 100 2.03 10.37 13.18
N ASP A 101 3.27 10.30 13.65
CA ASP A 101 4.19 11.45 13.74
C ASP A 101 4.89 11.79 12.42
N VAL A 102 4.46 11.14 11.33
CA VAL A 102 4.94 11.33 9.96
C VAL A 102 6.40 10.88 9.76
N SER A 103 6.93 10.11 10.72
CA SER A 103 8.18 9.38 10.53
C SER A 103 7.99 8.18 9.60
N ILE A 104 9.06 7.77 8.94
CA ILE A 104 9.10 6.52 8.16
C ILE A 104 9.87 5.48 8.97
N SER A 105 9.34 4.27 9.03
CA SER A 105 10.06 3.11 9.58
C SER A 105 10.17 2.03 8.52
N VAL A 106 11.36 1.43 8.40
CA VAL A 106 11.65 0.36 7.44
C VAL A 106 12.21 -0.86 8.17
N TRP A 107 11.66 -2.04 7.89
CA TRP A 107 12.10 -3.33 8.43
C TRP A 107 11.70 -4.46 7.48
N THR A 108 11.71 -5.71 7.94
CA THR A 108 11.33 -6.88 7.12
C THR A 108 10.06 -7.55 7.64
N VAL A 109 9.33 -8.26 6.77
CA VAL A 109 8.11 -9.00 7.14
C VAL A 109 8.33 -9.96 8.31
N GLY A 110 9.50 -10.60 8.40
CA GLY A 110 9.86 -11.50 9.49
C GLY A 110 10.04 -10.81 10.85
N GLY A 111 10.21 -9.49 10.86
CA GLY A 111 10.55 -8.70 12.04
C GLY A 111 12.05 -8.61 12.24
N VAL A 112 12.55 -7.37 12.40
CA VAL A 112 13.93 -7.00 12.74
C VAL A 112 13.89 -5.63 13.40
N VAL A 113 15.00 -5.14 13.96
CA VAL A 113 15.06 -3.74 14.43
C VAL A 113 14.71 -2.80 13.26
N ALA A 114 13.66 -2.00 13.44
CA ALA A 114 13.23 -1.06 12.42
C ALA A 114 14.18 0.13 12.36
N ARG A 115 14.56 0.52 11.14
CA ARG A 115 15.25 1.78 10.90
C ARG A 115 14.20 2.88 10.79
N ARG A 116 14.30 3.88 11.67
CA ARG A 116 13.38 5.01 11.74
C ARG A 116 14.03 6.26 11.15
N PHE A 117 13.24 7.03 10.40
CA PHE A 117 13.59 8.29 9.81
C PHE A 117 12.59 9.33 10.30
N ALA A 118 13.10 10.36 10.98
CA ALA A 118 12.25 11.45 11.47
C ALA A 118 11.57 12.17 10.30
N LYS A 119 10.50 12.91 10.60
CA LYS A 119 9.89 13.80 9.62
C LYS A 119 10.91 14.86 9.16
N GLY A 120 10.84 15.24 7.90
CA GLY A 120 11.48 16.45 7.39
C GLY A 120 10.66 17.71 7.72
N MET A 121 11.10 18.85 7.20
CA MET A 121 10.43 20.14 7.44
C MET A 121 9.01 20.22 6.87
N ALA A 122 8.70 19.44 5.83
CA ALA A 122 7.44 19.52 5.07
C ALA A 122 6.64 18.20 5.04
N GLY A 123 6.90 17.29 5.97
CA GLY A 123 6.25 15.98 6.03
C GLY A 123 7.26 14.84 6.16
N PRO A 124 6.95 13.62 5.68
CA PRO A 124 7.86 12.50 5.82
C PRO A 124 9.12 12.73 4.98
N ASP A 125 10.27 12.30 5.49
CA ASP A 125 11.52 12.32 4.72
C ASP A 125 11.50 11.21 3.66
N LEU A 126 10.85 11.51 2.53
CA LEU A 126 10.72 10.58 1.42
C LEU A 126 12.07 10.24 0.80
N THR A 127 13.10 11.06 0.94
CA THR A 127 14.43 10.75 0.41
C THR A 127 15.03 9.60 1.20
N LEU A 128 15.33 9.82 2.48
CA LEU A 128 16.01 8.81 3.30
C LEU A 128 15.13 7.56 3.53
N GLY A 129 13.83 7.76 3.68
CA GLY A 129 12.89 6.66 3.87
C GLY A 129 12.73 5.77 2.63
N SER A 130 12.66 6.35 1.43
CA SER A 130 12.52 5.57 0.20
C SER A 130 13.82 4.86 -0.19
N ASP A 131 14.99 5.47 0.03
CA ASP A 131 16.28 4.84 -0.22
C ASP A 131 16.51 3.65 0.71
N ALA A 132 16.14 3.79 1.99
CA ALA A 132 16.20 2.68 2.93
C ALA A 132 15.24 1.56 2.57
N PHE A 133 14.02 1.90 2.12
CA PHE A 133 13.05 0.93 1.67
C PHE A 133 13.53 0.18 0.42
N ARG A 134 14.06 0.89 -0.57
CA ARG A 134 14.68 0.29 -1.77
C ARG A 134 15.86 -0.60 -1.39
N LYS A 135 16.74 -0.16 -0.50
CA LYS A 135 17.87 -0.98 -0.03
C LYS A 135 17.39 -2.27 0.62
N GLY A 136 16.30 -2.23 1.39
CA GLY A 136 15.68 -3.44 1.93
C GLY A 136 15.11 -4.34 0.82
N ALA A 137 14.46 -3.76 -0.19
CA ALA A 137 13.88 -4.50 -1.31
C ALA A 137 14.94 -5.03 -2.29
N SER A 138 16.13 -4.42 -2.36
CA SER A 138 17.20 -4.83 -3.28
C SER A 138 18.02 -6.02 -2.77
N THR A 139 17.96 -6.32 -1.47
CA THR A 139 18.70 -7.44 -0.84
C THR A 139 17.87 -8.71 -0.68
N CYS A 140 16.54 -8.64 -0.82
CA CYS A 140 15.65 -9.78 -0.69
C CYS A 140 15.17 -10.26 -2.07
N ASP A 141 15.25 -11.57 -2.32
CA ASP A 141 14.64 -12.19 -3.49
C ASP A 141 13.16 -12.47 -3.22
N SER A 142 12.38 -11.40 -3.18
CA SER A 142 10.93 -11.45 -2.99
C SER A 142 10.22 -10.73 -4.12
N PRO A 143 9.13 -11.29 -4.66
CA PRO A 143 8.31 -10.59 -5.65
C PRO A 143 7.52 -9.42 -5.03
N MET A 144 7.50 -9.31 -3.70
CA MET A 144 6.69 -8.37 -2.94
C MET A 144 7.55 -7.46 -2.06
N ALA A 145 7.16 -6.19 -1.99
CA ALA A 145 7.54 -5.26 -0.92
C ALA A 145 6.26 -4.66 -0.32
N TYR A 146 6.28 -4.28 0.95
CA TYR A 146 5.04 -3.92 1.66
C TYR A 146 5.06 -2.47 2.10
N VAL A 147 3.92 -1.79 1.94
CA VAL A 147 3.74 -0.42 2.40
C VAL A 147 2.52 -0.29 3.28
N ALA A 148 2.63 0.55 4.31
CA ALA A 148 1.55 0.84 5.24
C ALA A 148 1.57 2.31 5.67
N GLY A 149 0.41 2.78 6.13
CA GLY A 149 0.28 4.03 6.84
C GLY A 149 -0.46 3.77 8.14
N ASP A 150 -0.07 4.46 9.20
CA ASP A 150 -0.80 4.44 10.46
C ASP A 150 -2.18 5.10 10.31
N GLU A 151 -2.99 5.00 11.35
CA GLU A 151 -4.28 5.65 11.42
C GLU A 151 -4.15 7.16 11.16
N GLY A 152 -4.94 7.66 10.22
CA GLY A 152 -4.94 9.07 9.81
C GLY A 152 -3.94 9.42 8.70
N ILE A 153 -3.02 8.52 8.35
CA ILE A 153 -2.08 8.77 7.26
C ILE A 153 -2.78 8.73 5.90
N GLN A 154 -2.59 9.80 5.14
CA GLN A 154 -3.10 9.93 3.78
C GLN A 154 -2.35 8.98 2.83
N TRP A 155 -3.12 8.34 1.95
CA TRP A 155 -2.65 7.44 0.92
C TRP A 155 -1.61 8.09 0.01
N GLY A 156 -1.77 9.37 -0.32
CA GLY A 156 -0.82 10.11 -1.15
C GLY A 156 0.62 10.06 -0.60
N LEU A 157 0.81 10.06 0.72
CA LEU A 157 2.15 9.96 1.33
C LEU A 157 2.73 8.55 1.19
N VAL A 158 1.91 7.52 1.44
CA VAL A 158 2.31 6.11 1.30
C VAL A 158 2.61 5.77 -0.17
N PHE A 159 1.78 6.29 -1.08
CA PHE A 159 1.94 6.17 -2.51
C PHE A 159 3.23 6.84 -2.99
N ASP A 160 3.49 8.08 -2.58
CA ASP A 160 4.71 8.81 -2.92
C ASP A 160 5.96 8.06 -2.40
N LEU A 161 5.91 7.50 -1.19
CA LEU A 161 7.01 6.69 -0.63
C LEU A 161 7.28 5.43 -1.46
N ALA A 162 6.22 4.69 -1.81
CA ALA A 162 6.33 3.48 -2.62
C ALA A 162 6.89 3.78 -4.01
N LEU A 163 6.38 4.83 -4.64
CA LEU A 163 6.80 5.27 -5.97
C LEU A 163 8.24 5.76 -5.96
N ALA A 164 8.61 6.61 -5.00
CA ALA A 164 9.97 7.10 -4.83
C ALA A 164 10.96 5.94 -4.65
N ALA A 165 10.60 4.91 -3.88
CA ALA A 165 11.45 3.72 -3.68
C ALA A 165 11.54 2.84 -4.95
N LYS A 166 10.47 2.76 -5.75
CA LYS A 166 10.48 2.04 -7.03
C LYS A 166 11.30 2.74 -8.11
N GLU A 167 11.18 4.07 -8.22
CA GLU A 167 11.65 4.84 -9.40
C GLU A 167 13.06 5.44 -9.26
N GLY A 168 13.53 5.72 -8.05
CA GLY A 168 14.86 6.32 -7.83
C GLY A 168 16.05 5.37 -8.10
N GLY A 169 17.26 5.93 -8.07
CA GLY A 169 18.49 5.24 -8.47
C GLY A 169 19.45 4.81 -7.35
N GLU A 170 19.45 5.46 -6.18
CA GLU A 170 20.39 5.15 -5.09
C GLU A 170 19.87 4.00 -4.21
N GLY A 171 20.72 3.05 -3.78
CA GLY A 171 20.29 1.92 -2.92
C GLY A 171 20.04 0.58 -3.62
N GLY A 172 20.33 0.49 -4.93
CA GLY A 172 20.28 -0.74 -5.74
C GLY A 172 18.92 -0.99 -6.40
N ALA A 173 18.85 -1.93 -7.35
CA ALA A 173 17.60 -2.18 -8.08
C ALA A 173 16.46 -2.63 -7.15
N PHE A 174 15.29 -1.98 -7.26
CA PHE A 174 14.09 -2.39 -6.54
C PHE A 174 13.58 -3.71 -7.13
N ARG A 175 13.85 -4.84 -6.46
CA ARG A 175 13.59 -6.18 -7.01
C ARG A 175 12.13 -6.62 -6.94
N ALA A 176 11.37 -6.10 -5.98
CA ALA A 176 9.96 -6.44 -5.86
C ALA A 176 9.15 -5.91 -7.05
N GLN A 177 8.29 -6.76 -7.59
CA GLN A 177 7.49 -6.47 -8.78
C GLN A 177 6.15 -5.84 -8.42
N LYS A 178 5.61 -6.18 -7.24
CA LYS A 178 4.34 -5.70 -6.72
C LYS A 178 4.49 -5.21 -5.29
N PHE A 179 3.56 -4.36 -4.88
CA PHE A 179 3.42 -3.92 -3.50
C PHE A 179 2.34 -4.72 -2.79
N GLY A 180 2.56 -5.08 -1.54
CA GLY A 180 1.51 -5.57 -0.65
C GLY A 180 1.06 -4.44 0.28
N LEU A 181 -0.22 -4.40 0.61
CA LEU A 181 -0.75 -3.52 1.65
C LEU A 181 -1.00 -4.32 2.92
N VAL A 182 -1.05 -3.62 4.05
CA VAL A 182 -1.38 -4.19 5.37
C VAL A 182 -2.68 -3.52 5.83
N LEU A 183 -3.66 -4.33 6.27
CA LEU A 183 -4.96 -3.82 6.73
C LEU A 183 -4.84 -3.04 8.04
N ASP A 184 -4.18 -3.66 9.01
CA ASP A 184 -3.94 -3.08 10.31
C ASP A 184 -2.54 -2.44 10.31
N PRO A 185 -2.38 -1.22 10.84
CA PRO A 185 -1.06 -0.60 10.97
C PRO A 185 -0.08 -1.54 11.67
N PRO A 186 0.98 -2.01 10.99
CA PRO A 186 1.92 -2.93 11.60
C PRO A 186 2.78 -2.21 12.62
N VAL A 187 3.24 -2.91 13.66
CA VAL A 187 4.16 -2.31 14.64
C VAL A 187 5.59 -2.37 14.10
N PRO A 188 6.32 -1.24 14.03
CA PRO A 188 7.70 -1.23 13.55
C PRO A 188 8.57 -2.30 14.21
N GLY A 189 9.20 -3.10 13.37
CA GLY A 189 10.13 -4.15 13.75
C GLY A 189 9.50 -5.46 14.23
N ARG A 190 8.18 -5.52 14.34
CA ARG A 190 7.47 -6.79 14.55
C ARG A 190 7.21 -7.50 13.23
N LYS A 191 6.94 -8.80 13.35
CA LYS A 191 6.45 -9.62 12.24
C LYS A 191 5.16 -9.02 11.68
N VAL A 192 5.03 -9.01 10.36
CA VAL A 192 3.88 -8.43 9.64
C VAL A 192 3.07 -9.54 8.98
N THR A 193 1.74 -9.43 9.07
CA THR A 193 0.80 -10.27 8.31
C THR A 193 0.15 -9.40 7.24
N PRO A 194 0.72 -9.35 6.03
CA PRO A 194 0.16 -8.58 4.93
C PRO A 194 -1.08 -9.24 4.34
N LEU A 195 -1.75 -8.52 3.42
CA LEU A 195 -3.02 -8.91 2.80
C LEU A 195 -3.06 -10.29 2.17
#